data_AF-A0A2G5TQN7-F1
#
_entry.id   AF-A0A2G5TQN7-F1
#
_cell.length_a   1.000
_cell.length_b   1.000
_cell.length_c   1.000
_cell.angle_alpha   90.00
_cell.angle_beta   90.00
_cell.angle_gamma   90.00
#
_symmetry.space_group_name_H-M   'P 1'
#
loop_
_entity.id
_entity.type
_entity.pdbx_description
1 polymer ?
#
loop_
_entity_poly.entity_id
_entity_poly.type
_entity_poly.pdbx_seq_one_letter_code
_entity_poly.pdbx_strand_id
1 'polypeptide(L)'
;MYSRYPASTNQPILDHDYGFLNEQFFEIDNSPFSWNPERMLQKCSICSKHCSETSKTLKFEGDAIVLLIGQVLRGNFSLKEADNLRRAWRKRKICNLHFSESIDAIFEFLGITKPCGIMACSEEMINILINRMAGTTVAQGISLKRFKNCVYKVANDLENSENSPGKILEKVPETSSSSTSKICYCYLCPNGEKRTEMRNVKTQEARIVLLIGRILLEKLSKKQAISLFNPSESLFSCRFHYSESFEKILNTCEIANPYRVAPWELTKEVMDLVTAIWPGIDENEFSRILKGFLRANKFLKSLLNLDYKQMRIPAKRNHQDSNILKNSENVPKIPKIPKMSTGNPKKYKCSICSEFKNPEEISGFRLNGQEYLIAVGMVLGDYWTNEQAKNFISSINGKLRISICEIHRFEINGSILQALEIRNIHQLKFCSFSLFDNLMEISRKFCPNLTMSRFFLNFFHFSTGRKIISESRSAYLEYYERLHSGENTEKKLCHLE
;
A
#
# COMPACT_ATOMS: atom_id res chain seq x y z
N MET A 1 43.79 39.83 50.87
CA MET A 1 42.41 40.38 50.84
C MET A 1 41.84 40.10 49.46
N TYR A 2 41.10 39.00 49.30
CA TYR A 2 40.44 38.60 48.05
C TYR A 2 38.93 38.50 48.33
N SER A 3 38.10 39.20 47.56
CA SER A 3 36.63 39.12 47.55
C SER A 3 36.23 38.36 46.27
N ARG A 4 35.60 37.17 46.27
CA ARG A 4 34.18 36.81 46.57
C ARG A 4 33.21 37.71 45.77
N TYR A 5 32.28 37.27 44.91
CA TYR A 5 31.53 36.02 44.57
C TYR A 5 30.80 36.28 43.20
N PRO A 6 29.85 35.47 42.67
CA PRO A 6 29.73 34.01 42.50
C PRO A 6 29.33 33.57 41.05
N ALA A 7 29.26 32.26 40.86
CA ALA A 7 28.85 31.51 39.68
C ALA A 7 27.32 31.41 39.47
N SER A 8 26.90 31.19 38.21
CA SER A 8 25.62 30.56 37.85
C SER A 8 25.56 30.28 36.33
N THR A 9 25.76 29.03 35.93
CA THR A 9 25.06 28.43 34.77
C THR A 9 25.05 26.91 34.91
N ASN A 10 23.85 26.37 35.19
CA ASN A 10 23.53 24.95 35.03
C ASN A 10 23.38 24.63 33.54
N GLN A 11 24.16 23.68 33.02
CA GLN A 11 23.81 22.87 31.86
C GLN A 11 24.02 21.39 32.23
N PRO A 12 23.08 20.49 31.92
CA PRO A 12 23.27 19.07 32.15
C PRO A 12 24.15 18.46 31.06
N ILE A 13 25.14 17.73 31.53
CA ILE A 13 26.06 16.85 30.79
C ILE A 13 25.22 15.72 30.19
N LEU A 14 25.27 15.55 28.86
CA LEU A 14 24.79 14.35 28.18
C LEU A 14 25.94 13.36 28.09
N ASP A 15 25.83 12.27 28.86
CA ASP A 15 26.75 11.14 28.82
C ASP A 15 26.73 10.46 27.45
N HIS A 16 27.92 10.38 26.86
CA HIS A 16 28.30 9.42 25.83
C HIS A 16 28.63 8.09 26.50
N ASP A 17 27.97 7.00 26.07
CA ASP A 17 28.53 5.67 26.26
C ASP A 17 28.00 4.68 25.20
N TYR A 18 28.83 4.41 24.19
CA TYR A 18 28.77 3.19 23.39
C TYR A 18 30.19 2.81 23.00
N GLY A 19 30.86 2.08 23.90
CA GLY A 19 32.15 1.44 23.67
C GLY A 19 32.02 -0.09 23.60
N PHE A 20 32.58 -0.62 22.51
CA PHE A 20 33.31 -1.91 22.38
C PHE A 20 32.59 -3.26 22.51
N LEU A 21 32.70 -4.06 21.44
CA LEU A 21 33.49 -5.32 21.26
C LEU A 21 33.34 -5.71 19.76
N ASN A 22 34.30 -6.11 18.94
CA ASN A 22 35.75 -6.31 19.00
C ASN A 22 36.22 -6.42 17.53
N GLU A 23 37.28 -5.71 17.15
CA GLU A 23 38.10 -6.00 15.96
C GLU A 23 39.16 -7.02 16.33
N GLN A 24 39.41 -8.02 15.47
CA GLN A 24 40.74 -8.61 15.30
C GLN A 24 40.79 -9.43 14.02
N PHE A 25 41.66 -8.98 13.11
CA PHE A 25 42.47 -9.68 12.10
C PHE A 25 42.45 -9.01 10.72
N PHE A 26 43.46 -8.17 10.50
CA PHE A 26 44.00 -7.86 9.17
C PHE A 26 45.11 -8.88 8.87
N GLU A 27 45.05 -9.55 7.73
CA GLU A 27 46.24 -9.88 6.96
C GLU A 27 46.03 -9.48 5.49
N ILE A 28 47.09 -8.88 4.98
CA ILE A 28 47.23 -8.18 3.71
C ILE A 28 47.35 -9.22 2.59
N ASP A 29 46.68 -8.99 1.46
CA ASP A 29 47.17 -9.53 0.19
C ASP A 29 47.19 -8.43 -0.89
N ASN A 30 48.41 -8.00 -1.20
CA ASN A 30 48.74 -7.08 -2.27
C ASN A 30 48.80 -7.87 -3.58
N SER A 31 47.73 -7.88 -4.36
CA SER A 31 47.79 -8.27 -5.77
C SER A 31 47.45 -7.09 -6.70
N PRO A 32 48.25 -6.84 -7.76
CA PRO A 32 48.01 -5.74 -8.68
C PRO A 32 46.89 -6.15 -9.65
N PHE A 33 45.65 -5.74 -9.34
CA PHE A 33 44.51 -6.01 -10.21
C PHE A 33 44.53 -5.05 -11.40
N SER A 34 44.87 -5.61 -12.56
CA SER A 34 44.86 -4.99 -13.86
C SER A 34 43.42 -4.74 -14.37
N TRP A 35 43.21 -3.51 -14.83
CA TRP A 35 42.27 -2.99 -15.85
C TRP A 35 40.86 -3.58 -16.03
N ASN A 36 39.86 -2.67 -16.05
CA ASN A 36 38.77 -2.79 -17.04
C ASN A 36 38.33 -1.40 -17.56
N PRO A 37 38.67 -1.01 -18.82
CA PRO A 37 38.40 0.32 -19.38
C PRO A 37 36.98 0.54 -19.95
N GLU A 38 35.98 -0.27 -19.56
CA GLU A 38 34.61 -0.21 -20.14
C GLU A 38 33.51 0.37 -19.23
N ARG A 39 33.86 1.17 -18.20
CA ARG A 39 32.91 2.18 -17.70
C ARG A 39 32.91 3.38 -18.63
N MET A 40 32.44 3.20 -19.86
CA MET A 40 32.07 4.31 -20.74
C MET A 40 31.00 5.14 -20.02
N LEU A 41 31.44 6.20 -19.34
CA LEU A 41 30.60 7.22 -18.71
C LEU A 41 29.64 7.76 -19.77
N GLN A 42 28.43 7.19 -19.84
CA GLN A 42 27.48 7.57 -20.88
C GLN A 42 27.19 9.08 -20.80
N LYS A 43 27.47 9.78 -21.90
CA LYS A 43 27.23 11.21 -22.07
C LYS A 43 25.72 11.48 -22.13
N CYS A 44 25.32 12.63 -21.62
CA CYS A 44 23.95 13.10 -21.75
C CYS A 44 23.59 13.26 -23.22
N SER A 45 22.44 12.72 -23.65
CA SER A 45 22.00 12.84 -25.04
C SER A 45 21.50 14.24 -25.44
N ILE A 46 21.40 15.19 -24.50
CA ILE A 46 21.01 16.57 -24.75
C ILE A 46 22.25 17.47 -24.73
N CYS A 47 22.91 17.63 -23.58
CA CYS A 47 24.06 18.53 -23.48
C CYS A 47 25.41 17.91 -23.88
N SER A 48 25.48 16.62 -24.21
CA SER A 48 26.72 15.88 -24.53
C SER A 48 27.80 15.86 -23.43
N LYS A 49 27.51 16.44 -22.25
CA LYS A 49 28.40 16.40 -21.08
C LYS A 49 28.30 15.05 -20.38
N HIS A 50 29.34 14.68 -19.65
CA HIS A 50 29.25 13.52 -18.75
C HIS A 50 28.21 13.82 -17.67
N CYS A 51 27.23 12.93 -17.55
CA CYS A 51 26.22 13.07 -16.51
C CYS A 51 26.89 12.90 -15.14
N SER A 52 26.58 13.79 -14.20
CA SER A 52 26.77 13.53 -12.77
C SER A 52 26.06 12.23 -12.35
N GLU A 53 26.33 11.76 -11.13
CA GLU A 53 25.67 10.58 -10.53
C GLU A 53 24.13 10.63 -10.62
N THR A 54 23.55 11.82 -10.77
CA THR A 54 22.11 12.09 -10.90
C THR A 54 21.63 12.16 -12.36
N SER A 55 21.63 11.02 -13.05
CA SER A 55 21.09 10.91 -14.42
C SER A 55 20.07 9.81 -14.59
N LYS A 56 19.04 10.10 -15.39
CA LYS A 56 17.93 9.21 -15.67
C LYS A 56 18.06 8.64 -17.07
N THR A 57 18.00 7.32 -17.18
CA THR A 57 17.83 6.65 -18.48
C THR A 57 16.37 6.72 -18.87
N LEU A 58 16.07 7.24 -20.05
CA LEU A 58 14.72 7.28 -20.60
C LEU A 58 14.21 5.85 -20.87
N LYS A 59 13.39 5.35 -19.94
CA LYS A 59 12.71 4.04 -20.03
C LYS A 59 11.24 4.18 -20.40
N PHE A 60 10.60 5.29 -20.03
CA PHE A 60 9.18 5.51 -20.22
C PHE A 60 8.90 6.60 -21.23
N GLU A 61 7.90 6.34 -22.05
CA GLU A 61 7.48 7.22 -23.13
C GLU A 61 6.98 8.57 -22.60
N GLY A 62 6.28 8.54 -21.45
CA GLY A 62 5.77 9.74 -20.78
C GLY A 62 6.89 10.69 -20.35
N ASP A 63 7.95 10.16 -19.73
CA ASP A 63 9.12 10.94 -19.32
C ASP A 63 9.78 11.63 -20.53
N ALA A 64 9.84 10.94 -21.68
CA ALA A 64 10.35 11.53 -22.91
C ALA A 64 9.45 12.66 -23.43
N ILE A 65 8.12 12.51 -23.37
CA ILE A 65 7.19 13.56 -23.82
C ILE A 65 7.34 14.81 -22.95
N VAL A 66 7.36 14.64 -21.62
CA VAL A 66 7.54 15.75 -20.66
C VAL A 66 8.83 16.50 -20.95
N LEU A 67 9.93 15.77 -21.10
CA LEU A 67 11.23 16.34 -21.42
C LEU A 67 11.19 17.11 -22.76
N LEU A 68 10.66 16.50 -23.81
CA LEU A 68 10.63 17.11 -25.15
C LEU A 68 9.78 18.38 -25.19
N ILE A 69 8.61 18.37 -24.55
CA ILE A 69 7.74 19.54 -24.45
C ILE A 69 8.47 20.66 -23.71
N GLY A 70 9.08 20.36 -22.56
CA GLY A 70 9.83 21.37 -21.80
C GLY A 70 11.01 21.94 -22.59
N GLN A 71 11.78 21.11 -23.31
CA GLN A 71 12.89 21.60 -24.14
C GLN A 71 12.42 22.48 -25.33
N VAL A 72 11.25 22.17 -25.92
CA VAL A 72 10.65 23.02 -26.95
C VAL A 72 10.18 24.35 -26.37
N LEU A 73 9.55 24.35 -25.19
CA LEU A 73 9.11 25.59 -24.52
C LEU A 73 10.27 26.52 -24.19
N ARG A 74 11.43 25.95 -23.83
CA ARG A 74 12.66 26.72 -23.60
C ARG A 74 13.35 27.20 -24.88
N GLY A 75 12.88 26.78 -26.05
CA GLY A 75 13.52 27.07 -27.33
C GLY A 75 14.83 26.31 -27.58
N ASN A 76 15.16 25.31 -26.73
CA ASN A 76 16.36 24.50 -26.90
C ASN A 76 16.23 23.51 -28.06
N PHE A 77 15.01 23.05 -28.33
CA PHE A 77 14.68 22.20 -29.48
C PHE A 77 13.64 22.87 -30.37
N SER A 78 13.87 22.78 -31.67
CA SER A 78 12.81 22.92 -32.66
C SER A 78 11.84 21.74 -32.60
N LEU A 79 10.63 21.93 -33.14
CA LEU A 79 9.64 20.85 -33.28
C LEU A 79 10.19 19.63 -34.03
N LYS A 80 11.04 19.87 -35.04
CA LYS A 80 11.67 18.82 -35.85
C LYS A 80 12.72 18.03 -35.05
N GLU A 81 13.53 18.70 -34.24
CA GLU A 81 14.50 18.04 -33.36
C GLU A 81 13.80 17.23 -32.27
N ALA A 82 12.72 17.78 -31.71
CA ALA A 82 11.91 17.07 -30.75
C ALA A 82 11.29 15.80 -31.36
N ASP A 83 10.80 15.87 -32.60
CA ASP A 83 10.26 14.72 -33.33
C ASP A 83 11.33 13.67 -33.66
N ASN A 84 12.52 14.09 -34.08
CA ASN A 84 13.63 13.18 -34.33
C ASN A 84 14.06 12.46 -33.04
N LEU A 85 14.17 13.21 -31.95
CA LEU A 85 14.52 12.65 -30.64
C LEU A 85 13.41 11.71 -30.14
N ARG A 86 12.14 12.06 -30.40
CA ARG A 86 10.96 11.24 -30.11
C ARG A 86 10.94 9.90 -30.84
N ARG A 87 11.57 9.77 -32.00
CA ARG A 87 11.69 8.47 -32.69
C ARG A 87 12.80 7.59 -32.11
N ALA A 88 13.82 8.21 -31.51
CA ALA A 88 15.04 7.53 -31.04
C ALA A 88 15.27 7.65 -29.52
N TRP A 89 14.23 7.90 -28.73
CA TRP A 89 14.33 8.28 -27.31
C TRP A 89 14.73 7.14 -26.36
N ARG A 90 14.49 5.88 -26.73
CA ARG A 90 14.69 4.72 -25.84
C ARG A 90 16.16 4.57 -25.48
N LYS A 91 16.43 4.27 -24.20
CA LYS A 91 17.77 4.03 -23.65
C LYS A 91 18.73 5.23 -23.71
N ARG A 92 18.24 6.43 -24.03
CA ARG A 92 19.03 7.66 -23.93
C ARG A 92 19.22 8.04 -22.47
N LYS A 93 20.45 8.40 -22.09
CA LYS A 93 20.79 8.87 -20.75
C LYS A 93 20.74 10.39 -20.71
N ILE A 94 20.00 10.93 -19.76
CA ILE A 94 19.71 12.36 -19.68
C ILE A 94 19.93 12.84 -18.25
N CYS A 95 20.58 13.99 -18.10
CA CYS A 95 20.81 14.60 -16.79
C CYS A 95 19.49 14.96 -16.12
N ASN A 96 19.40 14.82 -14.80
CA ASN A 96 18.23 15.28 -14.03
C ASN A 96 18.01 16.79 -14.21
N LEU A 97 19.08 17.57 -14.41
CA LEU A 97 19.00 19.00 -14.73
C LEU A 97 18.04 19.27 -15.90
N HIS A 98 18.12 18.52 -17.00
CA HIS A 98 17.25 18.75 -18.14
C HIS A 98 15.79 18.37 -17.86
N PHE A 99 15.54 17.40 -16.97
CA PHE A 99 14.19 17.13 -16.52
C PHE A 99 13.66 18.26 -15.65
N SER A 100 14.47 18.76 -14.70
CA SER A 100 14.12 19.89 -13.85
C SER A 100 13.78 21.12 -14.68
N GLU A 101 14.70 21.53 -15.58
CA GLU A 101 14.47 22.63 -16.51
C GLU A 101 13.22 22.45 -17.39
N SER A 102 12.89 21.21 -17.75
CA SER A 102 11.70 20.91 -18.56
C SER A 102 10.42 21.04 -17.74
N ILE A 103 10.45 20.62 -16.47
CA ILE A 103 9.34 20.79 -15.54
C ILE A 103 9.11 22.27 -15.26
N ASP A 104 10.18 23.02 -14.99
CA ASP A 104 10.11 24.46 -14.75
C ASP A 104 9.45 25.19 -15.93
N ALA A 105 9.87 24.90 -17.16
CA ALA A 105 9.29 25.51 -18.36
C ALA A 105 7.80 25.16 -18.56
N ILE A 106 7.40 23.93 -18.22
CA ILE A 106 5.99 23.52 -18.27
C ILE A 106 5.19 24.23 -17.18
N PHE A 107 5.74 24.34 -15.98
CA PHE A 107 5.09 24.99 -14.84
C PHE A 107 4.96 26.49 -15.04
N GLU A 108 6.00 27.15 -15.53
CA GLU A 108 5.96 28.56 -15.92
C GLU A 108 4.89 28.80 -16.99
N PHE A 109 4.87 27.98 -18.05
CA PHE A 109 3.86 28.09 -19.11
C PHE A 109 2.42 27.95 -18.60
N LEU A 110 2.22 27.06 -17.63
CA LEU A 110 0.90 26.76 -17.06
C LEU A 110 0.54 27.61 -15.83
N GLY A 111 1.44 28.48 -15.36
CA GLY A 111 1.25 29.27 -14.13
C GLY A 111 1.19 28.41 -12.86
N ILE A 112 1.96 27.32 -12.79
CA ILE A 112 1.99 26.37 -11.68
C ILE A 112 3.27 26.57 -10.87
N THR A 113 3.19 26.47 -9.54
CA THR A 113 4.37 26.61 -8.65
C THR A 113 4.75 25.32 -7.92
N LYS A 114 3.88 24.31 -7.92
CA LYS A 114 4.09 23.03 -7.22
C LYS A 114 3.59 21.85 -8.05
N PRO A 115 4.18 20.65 -7.92
CA PRO A 115 3.77 19.47 -8.70
C PRO A 115 2.28 19.16 -8.63
N CYS A 116 1.67 19.23 -7.44
CA CYS A 116 0.24 18.96 -7.28
C CYS A 116 -0.67 19.90 -8.10
N GLY A 117 -0.20 21.11 -8.43
CA GLY A 117 -0.94 22.08 -9.22
C GLY A 117 -1.27 21.60 -10.64
N ILE A 118 -0.46 20.71 -11.23
CA ILE A 118 -0.72 20.16 -12.57
C ILE A 118 -2.02 19.36 -12.64
N MET A 119 -2.43 18.75 -11.54
CA MET A 119 -3.65 17.96 -11.47
C MET A 119 -4.88 18.88 -11.52
N ALA A 120 -4.80 20.04 -10.87
CA ALA A 120 -5.84 21.07 -10.83
C ALA A 120 -5.84 22.01 -12.05
N CYS A 121 -4.77 22.03 -12.85
CA CYS A 121 -4.66 22.87 -14.04
C CYS A 121 -5.81 22.60 -15.04
N SER A 122 -6.35 23.66 -15.65
CA SER A 122 -7.48 23.54 -16.58
C SER A 122 -7.10 22.72 -17.81
N GLU A 123 -8.06 21.94 -18.32
CA GLU A 123 -7.83 21.14 -19.53
C GLU A 123 -7.55 22.03 -20.75
N GLU A 124 -8.12 23.23 -20.78
CA GLU A 124 -7.87 24.22 -21.83
C GLU A 124 -6.40 24.65 -21.89
N MET A 125 -5.79 25.01 -20.77
CA MET A 125 -4.38 25.43 -20.73
C MET A 125 -3.44 24.30 -21.16
N ILE A 126 -3.75 23.07 -20.76
CA ILE A 126 -2.96 21.91 -21.18
C ILE A 126 -3.17 21.59 -22.65
N ASN A 127 -4.38 21.76 -23.19
CA ASN A 127 -4.62 21.63 -24.62
C ASN A 127 -3.84 22.69 -25.40
N ILE A 128 -3.79 23.94 -24.93
CA ILE A 128 -2.97 24.99 -25.55
C ILE A 128 -1.50 24.56 -25.57
N LEU A 129 -0.98 24.05 -24.45
CA LEU A 129 0.38 23.51 -24.36
C LEU A 129 0.63 22.38 -25.36
N ILE A 130 -0.27 21.40 -25.42
CA ILE A 130 -0.17 20.26 -26.34
C ILE A 130 -0.28 20.71 -27.80
N ASN A 131 -1.14 21.68 -28.10
CA ASN A 131 -1.32 22.24 -29.44
C ASN A 131 -0.08 23.00 -29.93
N ARG A 132 0.79 23.50 -29.05
CA ARG A 132 2.11 24.00 -29.46
C ARG A 132 2.99 22.92 -30.09
N MET A 133 2.70 21.66 -29.80
CA MET A 133 3.37 20.50 -30.41
C MET A 133 2.62 19.98 -31.65
N ALA A 134 1.59 20.69 -32.14
CA ALA A 134 0.86 20.31 -33.33
C ALA A 134 1.81 20.16 -34.53
N GLY A 135 1.58 19.15 -35.35
CA GLY A 135 2.48 18.79 -36.46
C GLY A 135 3.68 17.93 -36.05
N THR A 136 3.77 17.49 -34.79
CA THR A 136 4.79 16.54 -34.31
C THR A 136 4.17 15.26 -33.77
N THR A 137 4.97 14.19 -33.68
CA THR A 137 4.61 12.93 -33.01
C THR A 137 4.85 12.97 -31.50
N VAL A 138 5.35 14.10 -30.96
CA VAL A 138 5.71 14.24 -29.55
C VAL A 138 4.48 14.12 -28.65
N ALA A 139 3.40 14.83 -29.00
CA ALA A 139 2.15 14.79 -28.23
C ALA A 139 1.06 13.95 -28.91
N GLN A 140 1.39 13.20 -29.96
CA GLN A 140 0.40 12.38 -30.65
C GLN A 140 -0.05 11.20 -29.77
N GLY A 141 -1.37 11.07 -29.58
CA GLY A 141 -1.97 9.95 -28.85
C GLY A 141 -1.80 10.00 -27.33
N ILE A 142 -1.26 11.08 -26.76
CA ILE A 142 -1.29 11.27 -25.30
C ILE A 142 -2.61 11.93 -24.89
N SER A 143 -3.36 11.28 -24.00
CA SER A 143 -4.52 11.91 -23.38
C SER A 143 -4.10 12.97 -22.37
N LEU A 144 -4.91 14.00 -22.18
CA LEU A 144 -4.68 15.06 -21.18
C LEU A 144 -4.38 14.51 -19.79
N LYS A 145 -5.18 13.53 -19.37
CA LYS A 145 -4.98 12.83 -18.10
C LYS A 145 -3.63 12.14 -18.02
N ARG A 146 -3.21 11.46 -19.09
CA ARG A 146 -1.91 10.79 -19.15
C ARG A 146 -0.78 11.81 -19.11
N PHE A 147 -0.91 12.94 -19.81
CA PHE A 147 0.07 14.03 -19.77
C PHE A 147 0.22 14.61 -18.36
N LYS A 148 -0.88 14.99 -17.70
CA LYS A 148 -0.89 15.46 -16.30
C LYS A 148 -0.15 14.49 -15.37
N ASN A 149 -0.46 13.20 -15.46
CA ASN A 149 0.19 12.17 -14.63
C ASN A 149 1.69 12.05 -14.92
N CYS A 150 2.12 12.18 -16.17
CA CYS A 150 3.53 12.13 -16.54
C CYS A 150 4.30 13.32 -15.97
N VAL A 151 3.76 14.54 -16.13
CA VAL A 151 4.37 15.77 -15.58
C VAL A 151 4.46 15.68 -14.05
N TYR A 152 3.36 15.33 -13.38
CA TYR A 152 3.31 15.17 -11.92
C TYR A 152 4.39 14.18 -11.43
N LYS A 153 4.46 13.01 -12.07
CA LYS A 153 5.42 11.96 -11.70
C LYS A 153 6.87 12.44 -11.85
N VAL A 154 7.21 13.05 -12.98
CA VAL A 154 8.58 13.52 -13.24
C VAL A 154 8.97 14.61 -12.24
N ALA A 155 8.08 15.56 -11.95
CA ALA A 155 8.33 16.61 -10.98
C ALA A 155 8.53 16.05 -9.56
N ASN A 156 7.65 15.13 -9.12
CA ASN A 156 7.75 14.50 -7.81
C ASN A 156 8.99 13.59 -7.67
N ASP A 157 9.40 12.88 -8.73
CA ASP A 157 10.63 12.08 -8.73
C ASP A 157 11.86 12.97 -8.49
N LEU A 158 11.88 14.19 -9.03
CA LEU A 158 12.98 15.15 -8.89
C LEU A 158 13.05 15.72 -7.47
N GLU A 159 11.94 16.20 -6.91
CA GLU A 159 11.89 16.73 -5.52
C GLU A 159 12.36 15.69 -4.49
N ASN A 160 11.97 14.43 -4.66
CA ASN A 160 12.40 13.36 -3.76
C ASN A 160 13.88 13.00 -3.91
N SER A 161 14.48 13.28 -5.07
CA SER A 161 15.91 13.05 -5.31
C SER A 161 16.80 14.13 -4.72
N GLU A 162 16.30 15.37 -4.64
CA GLU A 162 17.03 16.51 -4.05
C GLU A 162 16.98 16.50 -2.52
N ASN A 163 15.90 15.99 -1.94
CA ASN A 163 15.68 15.96 -0.48
C ASN A 163 16.28 14.74 0.24
N SER A 164 17.09 13.92 -0.44
CA SER A 164 17.84 12.83 0.20
C SER A 164 19.25 13.29 0.56
N PRO A 165 19.60 13.55 1.84
CA PRO A 165 20.97 13.83 2.23
C PRO A 165 21.83 12.59 1.97
N GLY A 166 22.99 12.81 1.34
CA GLY A 166 24.01 11.85 0.93
C GLY A 166 23.90 10.42 1.46
N LYS A 167 23.51 9.49 0.60
CA LYS A 167 23.80 8.06 0.80
C LYS A 167 24.91 7.63 -0.15
N ILE A 168 26.11 7.54 0.42
CA ILE A 168 27.20 6.71 -0.07
C ILE A 168 26.64 5.29 -0.21
N LEU A 169 26.56 4.80 -1.45
CA LEU A 169 25.98 3.50 -1.77
C LEU A 169 27.07 2.42 -1.70
N GLU A 170 27.14 1.69 -0.59
CA GLU A 170 27.85 0.42 -0.54
C GLU A 170 27.22 -0.59 -1.51
N LYS A 171 28.07 -1.21 -2.33
CA LYS A 171 27.70 -2.23 -3.33
C LYS A 171 27.26 -3.51 -2.64
N VAL A 172 26.11 -4.04 -3.03
CA VAL A 172 25.73 -5.44 -2.80
C VAL A 172 25.63 -6.16 -4.16
N PRO A 173 26.08 -7.43 -4.30
CA PRO A 173 26.24 -8.07 -5.60
C PRO A 173 24.92 -8.52 -6.21
N GLU A 174 24.79 -8.32 -7.52
CA GLU A 174 23.67 -8.75 -8.34
C GLU A 174 23.68 -10.26 -8.56
N THR A 175 22.57 -10.94 -8.22
CA THR A 175 22.16 -12.16 -8.91
C THR A 175 20.63 -12.21 -9.09
N SER A 176 20.24 -12.67 -10.29
CA SER A 176 18.90 -13.07 -10.78
C SER A 176 18.00 -12.04 -11.49
N SER A 177 18.05 -12.12 -12.83
CA SER A 177 16.95 -11.99 -13.80
C SER A 177 15.75 -11.08 -13.45
N SER A 178 15.89 -9.78 -13.68
CA SER A 178 14.79 -8.81 -13.60
C SER A 178 13.96 -8.81 -14.89
N SER A 179 12.82 -9.50 -14.89
CA SER A 179 11.72 -9.18 -15.82
C SER A 179 11.20 -7.78 -15.49
N THR A 180 11.33 -6.84 -16.42
CA THR A 180 10.87 -5.46 -16.23
C THR A 180 9.34 -5.46 -16.20
N SER A 181 8.78 -5.53 -14.99
CA SER A 181 7.33 -5.55 -14.79
C SER A 181 6.72 -4.24 -15.33
N LYS A 182 5.86 -4.37 -16.36
CA LYS A 182 5.11 -3.25 -16.93
C LYS A 182 4.30 -2.57 -15.82
N ILE A 183 4.51 -1.26 -15.66
CA ILE A 183 3.72 -0.40 -14.76
C ILE A 183 2.36 -0.13 -15.42
N CYS A 184 1.28 -0.29 -14.66
CA CYS A 184 -0.07 0.02 -15.09
C CYS A 184 -0.58 1.22 -14.27
N TYR A 185 -1.32 2.12 -14.91
CA TYR A 185 -1.87 3.31 -14.26
C TYR A 185 -3.31 3.09 -13.83
N CYS A 186 -3.65 3.63 -12.67
CA CYS A 186 -5.02 3.59 -12.19
C CYS A 186 -5.90 4.54 -12.99
N TYR A 187 -7.08 4.08 -13.38
CA TYR A 187 -8.04 4.97 -14.05
C TYR A 187 -8.80 5.87 -13.06
N LEU A 188 -8.70 5.64 -11.75
CA LEU A 188 -9.41 6.41 -10.71
C LEU A 188 -8.51 7.37 -9.91
N CYS A 189 -7.19 7.20 -9.96
CA CYS A 189 -6.23 8.09 -9.30
C CYS A 189 -4.94 8.20 -10.14
N PRO A 190 -4.02 9.13 -9.83
CA PRO A 190 -2.79 9.29 -10.59
C PRO A 190 -1.75 8.18 -10.35
N ASN A 191 -1.97 7.26 -9.40
CA ASN A 191 -0.98 6.26 -9.01
C ASN A 191 -0.73 5.25 -10.14
N GLY A 192 0.56 5.06 -10.46
CA GLY A 192 1.06 3.99 -11.30
C GLY A 192 1.68 2.90 -10.43
N GLU A 193 1.27 1.67 -10.64
CA GLU A 193 1.67 0.53 -9.81
C GLU A 193 2.13 -0.63 -10.68
N LYS A 194 2.85 -1.59 -10.08
CA LYS A 194 3.19 -2.84 -10.78
C LYS A 194 1.90 -3.55 -11.18
N ARG A 195 1.89 -4.23 -12.33
CA ARG A 195 0.71 -4.98 -12.80
C ARG A 195 0.15 -5.97 -11.77
N THR A 196 0.97 -6.49 -10.85
CA THR A 196 0.55 -7.38 -9.76
C THR A 196 -0.33 -6.68 -8.72
N GLU A 197 -0.13 -5.39 -8.51
CA GLU A 197 -0.85 -4.56 -7.52
C GLU A 197 -2.12 -3.92 -8.11
N MET A 198 -2.33 -4.09 -9.40
CA MET A 198 -3.44 -3.54 -10.15
C MET A 198 -4.47 -4.61 -10.49
N ARG A 199 -5.75 -4.23 -10.50
CA ARG A 199 -6.85 -5.10 -10.92
C ARG A 199 -7.44 -4.60 -12.22
N ASN A 200 -7.61 -5.51 -13.18
CA ASN A 200 -8.30 -5.20 -14.43
C ASN A 200 -9.81 -5.12 -14.15
N VAL A 201 -10.43 -4.00 -14.54
CA VAL A 201 -11.85 -3.73 -14.34
C VAL A 201 -12.62 -4.12 -15.61
N LYS A 202 -12.84 -5.43 -15.74
CA LYS A 202 -13.41 -6.04 -16.95
C LYS A 202 -14.92 -5.86 -17.09
N THR A 203 -15.65 -5.96 -15.98
CA THR A 203 -17.12 -6.00 -16.00
C THR A 203 -17.72 -4.65 -15.67
N GLN A 204 -18.86 -4.33 -16.26
CA GLN A 204 -19.66 -3.15 -15.90
C GLN A 204 -20.07 -3.20 -14.43
N GLU A 205 -20.41 -4.38 -13.91
CA GLU A 205 -20.70 -4.62 -12.48
C GLU A 205 -19.55 -4.14 -11.56
N ALA A 206 -18.29 -4.39 -11.92
CA ALA A 206 -17.17 -3.90 -11.13
C ALA A 206 -16.94 -2.39 -11.29
N ARG A 207 -17.23 -1.83 -12.47
CA ARG A 207 -17.10 -0.40 -12.73
C ARG A 207 -18.12 0.40 -11.93
N ILE A 208 -19.40 -0.01 -11.94
CA ILE A 208 -20.45 0.73 -11.23
C ILE A 208 -20.13 0.81 -9.73
N VAL A 209 -19.72 -0.29 -9.10
CA VAL A 209 -19.35 -0.30 -7.67
C VAL A 209 -18.20 0.67 -7.38
N LEU A 210 -17.15 0.68 -8.21
CA LEU A 210 -16.04 1.61 -8.02
C LEU A 210 -16.46 3.07 -8.24
N LEU A 211 -17.26 3.35 -9.27
CA LEU A 211 -17.68 4.72 -9.60
C LEU A 211 -18.62 5.29 -8.55
N ILE A 212 -19.59 4.52 -8.06
CA ILE A 212 -20.50 4.92 -6.98
C ILE A 212 -19.70 5.25 -5.72
N GLY A 213 -18.79 4.37 -5.29
CA GLY A 213 -17.98 4.64 -4.11
C GLY A 213 -17.13 5.92 -4.26
N ARG A 214 -16.61 6.21 -5.46
CA ARG A 214 -15.86 7.45 -5.70
C ARG A 214 -16.73 8.71 -5.71
N ILE A 215 -17.99 8.62 -6.12
CA ILE A 215 -18.95 9.73 -5.97
C ILE A 215 -19.25 9.97 -4.50
N LEU A 216 -19.54 8.91 -3.73
CA LEU A 216 -19.83 9.02 -2.28
C LEU A 216 -18.63 9.53 -1.47
N LEU A 217 -17.41 9.36 -1.97
CA LEU A 217 -16.18 9.94 -1.40
C LEU A 217 -15.90 11.37 -1.88
N GLU A 218 -16.79 11.95 -2.71
CA GLU A 218 -16.64 13.27 -3.32
C GLU A 218 -15.37 13.42 -4.17
N LYS A 219 -14.86 12.31 -4.71
CA LYS A 219 -13.66 12.28 -5.57
C LYS A 219 -13.98 12.23 -7.06
N LEU A 220 -15.25 12.08 -7.40
CA LEU A 220 -15.72 11.99 -8.77
C LEU A 220 -17.10 12.60 -8.89
N SER A 221 -17.32 13.45 -9.88
CA SER A 221 -18.67 13.96 -10.17
C SER A 221 -19.51 12.92 -10.91
N LYS A 222 -20.83 13.01 -10.77
CA LYS A 222 -21.80 12.17 -11.51
C LYS A 222 -21.56 12.18 -13.02
N LYS A 223 -21.29 13.36 -13.60
CA LYS A 223 -21.00 13.51 -15.04
C LYS A 223 -19.73 12.76 -15.47
N GLN A 224 -18.67 12.83 -14.66
CA GLN A 224 -17.43 12.08 -14.92
C GLN A 224 -17.61 10.57 -14.75
N ALA A 225 -18.43 10.14 -13.79
CA ALA A 225 -18.72 8.72 -13.61
C ALA A 225 -19.44 8.12 -14.82
N ILE A 226 -20.43 8.83 -15.38
CA ILE A 226 -21.15 8.42 -16.59
C ILE A 226 -20.17 8.24 -17.77
N SER A 227 -19.24 9.17 -17.98
CA SER A 227 -18.25 9.05 -19.07
C SER A 227 -17.24 7.92 -18.86
N LEU A 228 -16.97 7.53 -17.60
CA LEU A 228 -16.05 6.44 -17.26
C LEU A 228 -16.70 5.06 -17.18
N PHE A 229 -18.02 4.95 -17.30
CA PHE A 229 -18.73 3.67 -17.15
C PHE A 229 -18.57 2.75 -18.37
N ASN A 230 -18.58 3.33 -19.58
CA ASN A 230 -18.51 2.60 -20.86
C ASN A 230 -17.25 2.91 -21.71
N PRO A 231 -16.03 2.78 -21.18
CA PRO A 231 -14.82 2.93 -21.99
C PRO A 231 -14.66 1.74 -22.93
N SER A 232 -14.15 2.05 -24.12
CA SER A 232 -13.75 1.10 -25.16
C SER A 232 -12.51 0.27 -24.78
N GLU A 233 -11.75 0.70 -23.78
CA GLU A 233 -10.46 0.11 -23.41
C GLU A 233 -10.46 -0.65 -22.09
N SER A 234 -9.47 -1.53 -21.93
CA SER A 234 -9.25 -2.26 -20.68
C SER A 234 -8.74 -1.31 -19.58
N LEU A 235 -9.54 -1.11 -18.54
CA LEU A 235 -9.18 -0.28 -17.39
C LEU A 235 -8.49 -1.06 -16.28
N PHE A 236 -7.62 -0.37 -15.53
CA PHE A 236 -6.98 -0.92 -14.35
C PHE A 236 -7.19 -0.01 -13.14
N SER A 237 -7.49 -0.59 -11.98
CA SER A 237 -7.60 0.16 -10.72
C SER A 237 -6.75 -0.45 -9.62
N CYS A 238 -6.20 0.42 -8.76
CA CYS A 238 -5.49 0.01 -7.55
C CYS A 238 -6.42 -0.80 -6.65
N ARG A 239 -5.87 -1.82 -5.99
CA ARG A 239 -6.64 -2.61 -5.00
C ARG A 239 -7.23 -1.75 -3.88
N PHE A 240 -6.57 -0.66 -3.53
CA PHE A 240 -7.05 0.29 -2.53
C PHE A 240 -8.44 0.85 -2.88
N HIS A 241 -8.69 1.23 -4.13
CA HIS A 241 -10.00 1.77 -4.50
C HIS A 241 -11.12 0.74 -4.44
N TYR A 242 -10.80 -0.56 -4.60
CA TYR A 242 -11.82 -1.60 -4.44
C TYR A 242 -12.31 -1.66 -3.00
N SER A 243 -11.41 -1.59 -2.02
CA SER A 243 -11.79 -1.58 -0.61
C SER A 243 -12.47 -0.28 -0.23
N GLU A 244 -11.83 0.85 -0.55
CA GLU A 244 -12.33 2.18 -0.21
C GLU A 244 -13.74 2.44 -0.77
N SER A 245 -13.96 2.11 -2.05
CA SER A 245 -15.27 2.31 -2.70
C SER A 245 -16.34 1.40 -2.12
N PHE A 246 -16.00 0.12 -1.89
CA PHE A 246 -16.97 -0.84 -1.40
C PHE A 246 -17.35 -0.56 0.05
N GLU A 247 -16.37 -0.28 0.92
CA GLU A 247 -16.58 0.10 2.31
C GLU A 247 -17.43 1.37 2.42
N LYS A 248 -17.14 2.40 1.60
CA LYS A 248 -17.96 3.61 1.60
C LYS A 248 -19.42 3.32 1.25
N ILE A 249 -19.69 2.45 0.28
CA ILE A 249 -21.06 2.07 -0.08
C ILE A 249 -21.75 1.39 1.10
N LEU A 250 -21.10 0.40 1.73
CA LEU A 250 -21.69 -0.30 2.87
C LEU A 250 -21.99 0.64 4.03
N ASN A 251 -21.04 1.52 4.38
CA ASN A 251 -21.23 2.49 5.45
C ASN A 251 -22.36 3.47 5.14
N THR A 252 -22.49 3.91 3.89
CA THR A 252 -23.59 4.80 3.46
C THR A 252 -24.95 4.12 3.55
N CYS A 253 -24.98 2.80 3.34
CA CYS A 253 -26.19 1.98 3.48
C CYS A 253 -26.37 1.41 4.89
N GLU A 254 -25.50 1.74 5.86
CA GLU A 254 -25.48 1.15 7.20
C GLU A 254 -25.45 -0.39 7.22
N ILE A 255 -24.84 -0.99 6.19
CA ILE A 255 -24.78 -2.45 6.04
C ILE A 255 -23.61 -3.00 6.85
N ALA A 256 -23.93 -3.63 7.97
CA ALA A 256 -22.94 -4.35 8.78
C ALA A 256 -22.42 -5.63 8.09
N ASN A 257 -23.26 -6.32 7.29
CA ASN A 257 -22.88 -7.58 6.65
C ASN A 257 -23.10 -7.58 5.12
N PRO A 258 -22.04 -7.39 4.33
CA PRO A 258 -22.13 -7.33 2.87
C PRO A 258 -22.40 -8.67 2.16
N TYR A 259 -22.47 -9.80 2.88
CA TYR A 259 -22.98 -11.04 2.30
C TYR A 259 -24.50 -11.12 2.31
N ARG A 260 -25.15 -10.34 3.19
CA ARG A 260 -26.58 -10.36 3.43
C ARG A 260 -27.32 -9.13 2.94
N VAL A 261 -26.61 -8.19 2.27
CA VAL A 261 -27.19 -6.99 1.63
C VAL A 261 -28.58 -7.30 1.10
N ALA A 262 -29.60 -6.80 1.78
CA ALA A 262 -30.95 -6.90 1.31
C ALA A 262 -31.30 -5.66 0.47
N PRO A 263 -32.25 -5.76 -0.47
CA PRO A 263 -32.65 -4.62 -1.29
C PRO A 263 -33.05 -3.40 -0.44
N TRP A 264 -33.86 -3.63 0.60
CA TRP A 264 -34.34 -2.58 1.51
C TRP A 264 -33.25 -1.93 2.38
N GLU A 265 -32.05 -2.51 2.45
CA GLU A 265 -30.89 -1.89 3.12
C GLU A 265 -30.18 -0.88 2.20
N LEU A 266 -30.47 -0.87 0.91
CA LEU A 266 -29.90 0.11 -0.01
C LEU A 266 -30.62 1.46 0.14
N THR A 267 -29.86 2.51 0.40
CA THR A 267 -30.43 3.84 0.54
C THR A 267 -30.85 4.41 -0.81
N LYS A 268 -31.88 5.26 -0.78
CA LYS A 268 -32.34 6.01 -1.97
C LYS A 268 -31.19 6.78 -2.63
N GLU A 269 -30.29 7.36 -1.84
CA GLU A 269 -29.11 8.07 -2.34
C GLU A 269 -28.24 7.18 -3.24
N VAL A 270 -27.89 5.97 -2.78
CA VAL A 270 -27.06 5.04 -3.54
C VAL A 270 -27.80 4.60 -4.81
N MET A 271 -29.10 4.32 -4.72
CA MET A 271 -29.89 3.89 -5.87
C MET A 271 -30.12 4.99 -6.92
N ASP A 272 -30.26 6.25 -6.50
CA ASP A 272 -30.35 7.40 -7.39
C ASP A 272 -29.05 7.60 -8.19
N LEU A 273 -27.89 7.30 -7.57
CA LEU A 273 -26.60 7.30 -8.25
C LEU A 273 -26.47 6.11 -9.22
N VAL A 274 -26.88 4.90 -8.80
CA VAL A 274 -26.84 3.70 -9.64
C VAL A 274 -27.70 3.87 -10.88
N THR A 275 -28.96 4.26 -10.72
CA THR A 275 -29.92 4.44 -11.82
C THR A 275 -29.45 5.50 -12.82
N ALA A 276 -28.75 6.52 -12.34
CA ALA A 276 -28.27 7.57 -13.21
C ALA A 276 -27.00 7.23 -14.00
N ILE A 277 -26.17 6.30 -13.51
CA ILE A 277 -24.99 5.81 -14.25
C ILE A 277 -25.37 4.62 -15.14
N TRP A 278 -26.20 3.72 -14.63
CA TRP A 278 -26.66 2.52 -15.30
C TRP A 278 -28.19 2.41 -15.20
N PRO A 279 -28.92 3.07 -16.12
CA PRO A 279 -30.38 3.02 -16.15
C PRO A 279 -30.89 1.58 -16.30
N GLY A 280 -31.95 1.24 -15.55
CA GLY A 280 -32.60 -0.07 -15.59
C GLY A 280 -32.09 -1.07 -14.55
N ILE A 281 -31.12 -0.71 -13.71
CA ILE A 281 -30.70 -1.52 -12.55
C ILE A 281 -31.60 -1.19 -11.36
N ASP A 282 -32.30 -2.20 -10.85
CA ASP A 282 -33.07 -2.09 -9.62
C ASP A 282 -32.25 -2.47 -8.36
N GLU A 283 -32.85 -2.31 -7.18
CA GLU A 283 -32.21 -2.63 -5.89
C GLU A 283 -31.80 -4.10 -5.76
N ASN A 284 -32.61 -5.02 -6.29
CA ASN A 284 -32.32 -6.46 -6.23
C ASN A 284 -31.06 -6.78 -7.04
N GLU A 285 -30.99 -6.23 -8.24
CA GLU A 285 -29.90 -6.43 -9.17
C GLU A 285 -28.62 -5.77 -8.65
N PHE A 286 -28.70 -4.55 -8.09
CA PHE A 286 -27.54 -3.91 -7.48
C PHE A 286 -27.05 -4.64 -6.22
N SER A 287 -27.95 -5.15 -5.38
CA SER A 287 -27.59 -6.03 -4.26
C SER A 287 -26.85 -7.28 -4.72
N ARG A 288 -27.31 -7.90 -5.82
CA ARG A 288 -26.64 -9.05 -6.46
C ARG A 288 -25.23 -8.66 -6.95
N ILE A 289 -25.09 -7.48 -7.55
CA ILE A 289 -23.81 -6.93 -8.01
C ILE A 289 -22.83 -6.76 -6.84
N LEU A 290 -23.26 -6.16 -5.72
CA LEU A 290 -22.41 -5.98 -4.54
C LEU A 290 -21.92 -7.33 -3.97
N LYS A 291 -22.82 -8.32 -3.86
CA LYS A 291 -22.46 -9.69 -3.45
C LYS A 291 -21.48 -10.34 -4.43
N GLY A 292 -21.72 -10.19 -5.73
CA GLY A 292 -20.84 -10.68 -6.79
C GLY A 292 -19.45 -10.05 -6.72
N PHE A 293 -19.39 -8.74 -6.53
CA PHE A 293 -18.17 -7.96 -6.39
C PHE A 293 -17.33 -8.44 -5.20
N LEU A 294 -17.95 -8.65 -4.04
CA LEU A 294 -17.26 -9.19 -2.86
C LEU A 294 -16.73 -10.62 -3.09
N ARG A 295 -17.51 -11.48 -3.75
CA ARG A 295 -17.09 -12.87 -4.07
C ARG A 295 -15.90 -12.89 -5.03
N ALA A 296 -15.90 -12.02 -6.05
CA ALA A 296 -14.82 -11.93 -7.02
C ALA A 296 -13.52 -11.37 -6.43
N ASN A 297 -13.61 -10.55 -5.38
CA ASN A 297 -12.49 -9.86 -4.76
C ASN A 297 -12.16 -10.44 -3.37
N LYS A 298 -11.62 -11.67 -3.34
CA LYS A 298 -11.29 -12.39 -2.08
C LYS A 298 -10.47 -11.57 -1.05
N PHE A 299 -9.63 -10.64 -1.50
CA PHE A 299 -8.84 -9.78 -0.63
C PHE A 299 -9.66 -8.75 0.17
N LEU A 300 -10.89 -8.44 -0.27
CA LEU A 300 -11.81 -7.59 0.48
C LEU A 300 -12.33 -8.32 1.72
N LYS A 301 -12.45 -9.65 1.66
CA LYS A 301 -12.90 -10.46 2.80
C LYS A 301 -11.98 -10.33 4.00
N SER A 302 -10.67 -10.42 3.74
CA SER A 302 -9.64 -10.24 4.76
C SER A 302 -9.54 -8.79 5.27
N LEU A 303 -9.92 -7.82 4.45
CA LEU A 303 -9.77 -6.41 4.78
C LEU A 303 -10.98 -5.86 5.56
N LEU A 304 -12.17 -6.38 5.27
CA LEU A 304 -13.42 -6.03 5.94
C LEU A 304 -13.73 -6.92 7.15
N ASN A 305 -12.78 -7.78 7.56
CA ASN A 305 -12.93 -8.73 8.68
C ASN A 305 -14.17 -9.64 8.56
N LEU A 306 -14.51 -10.07 7.34
CA LEU A 306 -15.74 -10.83 7.08
C LEU A 306 -15.47 -12.34 7.11
N ASP A 307 -15.66 -12.96 8.27
CA ASP A 307 -15.52 -14.41 8.41
C ASP A 307 -16.77 -15.16 7.93
N TYR A 308 -16.61 -16.03 6.92
CA TYR A 308 -17.72 -16.74 6.26
C TYR A 308 -18.30 -17.89 7.11
N LYS A 309 -17.63 -18.28 8.21
CA LYS A 309 -17.90 -19.55 8.90
C LYS A 309 -18.89 -19.49 10.06
N GLN A 310 -19.37 -18.32 10.50
CA GLN A 310 -20.40 -18.27 11.56
C GLN A 310 -21.82 -18.68 11.11
N MET A 311 -22.07 -18.97 9.82
CA MET A 311 -23.47 -19.02 9.31
C MET A 311 -23.89 -20.27 8.53
N ARG A 312 -23.18 -21.40 8.65
CA ARG A 312 -23.85 -22.69 8.41
C ARG A 312 -24.52 -23.13 9.71
N ILE A 313 -25.75 -22.67 9.94
CA ILE A 313 -26.68 -23.44 10.76
C ILE A 313 -26.90 -24.75 9.99
N PRO A 314 -26.50 -25.92 10.50
CA PRO A 314 -26.84 -27.16 9.85
C PRO A 314 -28.37 -27.23 9.78
N ALA A 315 -28.92 -27.42 8.58
CA ALA A 315 -30.33 -27.75 8.44
C ALA A 315 -30.59 -28.97 9.34
N LYS A 316 -31.37 -28.80 10.41
CA LYS A 316 -31.89 -29.90 11.21
C LYS A 316 -32.73 -30.76 10.27
N ARG A 317 -32.12 -31.78 9.67
CA ARG A 317 -32.86 -32.89 9.10
C ARG A 317 -33.36 -33.70 10.28
N ASN A 318 -34.61 -33.47 10.65
CA ASN A 318 -35.37 -34.46 11.41
C ASN A 318 -35.47 -35.70 10.51
N HIS A 319 -34.65 -36.71 10.79
CA HIS A 319 -34.89 -38.05 10.28
C HIS A 319 -35.86 -38.72 11.27
N GLN A 320 -37.14 -38.72 10.88
CA GLN A 320 -38.10 -39.72 11.33
C GLN A 320 -38.12 -40.87 10.33
N ASP A 321 -38.46 -42.04 10.84
CA ASP A 321 -38.31 -43.36 10.28
C ASP A 321 -38.87 -43.58 8.87
N SER A 322 -38.19 -44.45 8.11
CA SER A 322 -38.87 -45.52 7.37
C SER A 322 -37.85 -46.55 6.89
N ASN A 323 -37.88 -47.74 7.52
CA ASN A 323 -37.61 -49.00 6.84
C ASN A 323 -38.61 -49.15 5.68
N ILE A 324 -38.17 -49.58 4.49
CA ILE A 324 -38.89 -50.50 3.57
C ILE A 324 -38.00 -50.86 2.37
N LEU A 325 -37.89 -52.18 2.19
CA LEU A 325 -37.56 -53.03 1.03
C LEU A 325 -36.33 -52.86 0.13
N LYS A 326 -35.76 -54.04 -0.10
CA LYS A 326 -34.73 -54.47 -1.06
C LYS A 326 -35.22 -54.45 -2.52
N ASN A 327 -34.21 -54.55 -3.40
CA ASN A 327 -34.20 -55.03 -4.80
C ASN A 327 -34.34 -53.97 -5.91
N SER A 328 -33.24 -53.70 -6.62
CA SER A 328 -33.11 -54.08 -8.04
C SER A 328 -31.66 -53.91 -8.52
N GLU A 329 -31.20 -54.92 -9.25
CA GLU A 329 -29.89 -55.04 -9.89
C GLU A 329 -29.73 -54.13 -11.13
N ASN A 330 -28.47 -54.02 -11.56
CA ASN A 330 -27.98 -53.62 -12.89
C ASN A 330 -27.88 -52.12 -13.21
N VAL A 331 -26.70 -51.55 -12.92
CA VAL A 331 -26.17 -50.35 -13.59
C VAL A 331 -24.75 -50.63 -14.11
N PRO A 332 -24.39 -50.25 -15.36
CA PRO A 332 -23.11 -50.60 -15.98
C PRO A 332 -21.90 -49.92 -15.33
N LYS A 333 -20.79 -50.66 -15.24
CA LYS A 333 -19.49 -50.19 -14.73
C LYS A 333 -18.90 -49.10 -15.64
N ILE A 334 -18.85 -47.87 -15.15
CA ILE A 334 -18.09 -46.76 -15.74
C ILE A 334 -16.58 -46.99 -15.47
N PRO A 335 -15.67 -46.73 -16.44
CA PRO A 335 -14.23 -46.95 -16.27
C PRO A 335 -13.65 -46.10 -15.12
N LYS A 336 -12.89 -46.75 -14.24
CA LYS A 336 -12.18 -46.11 -13.13
C LYS A 336 -11.09 -45.18 -13.69
N ILE A 337 -11.34 -43.87 -13.62
CA ILE A 337 -10.32 -42.83 -13.79
C ILE A 337 -9.24 -43.02 -12.70
N PRO A 338 -7.94 -42.85 -13.02
CA PRO A 338 -6.87 -43.03 -12.03
C PRO A 338 -7.09 -42.12 -10.83
N LYS A 339 -7.19 -42.70 -9.63
CA LYS A 339 -7.22 -41.96 -8.37
C LYS A 339 -5.88 -41.24 -8.21
N MET A 340 -5.82 -39.97 -8.59
CA MET A 340 -4.73 -39.09 -8.16
C MET A 340 -4.75 -39.06 -6.63
N SER A 341 -3.61 -39.34 -6.01
CA SER A 341 -3.49 -39.37 -4.56
C SER A 341 -3.86 -38.00 -3.99
N THR A 342 -5.04 -37.92 -3.37
CA THR A 342 -5.44 -36.79 -2.54
C THR A 342 -4.59 -36.86 -1.27
N GLY A 343 -3.38 -36.31 -1.32
CA GLY A 343 -2.55 -36.13 -0.14
C GLY A 343 -3.36 -35.42 0.93
N ASN A 344 -3.41 -35.98 2.14
CA ASN A 344 -4.14 -35.39 3.25
C ASN A 344 -3.71 -33.92 3.42
N PRO A 345 -4.66 -32.97 3.45
CA PRO A 345 -4.33 -31.56 3.57
C PRO A 345 -3.54 -31.33 4.86
N LYS A 346 -2.35 -30.74 4.74
CA LYS A 346 -1.48 -30.45 5.88
C LYS A 346 -2.23 -29.53 6.86
N LYS A 347 -2.44 -29.99 8.10
CA LYS A 347 -2.97 -29.17 9.19
C LYS A 347 -1.82 -28.50 9.94
N TYR A 348 -2.03 -27.27 10.40
CA TYR A 348 -1.05 -26.50 11.16
C TYR A 348 -1.53 -26.31 12.60
N LYS A 349 -0.64 -26.43 13.57
CA LYS A 349 -0.96 -26.24 15.00
C LYS A 349 -0.86 -24.77 15.38
N CYS A 350 -1.90 -24.20 15.97
CA CYS A 350 -1.86 -22.85 16.53
C CYS A 350 -0.93 -22.80 17.75
N SER A 351 -0.03 -21.83 17.83
CA SER A 351 0.92 -21.67 18.95
C SER A 351 0.27 -21.18 20.24
N ILE A 352 -0.98 -20.73 20.20
CA ILE A 352 -1.71 -20.20 21.37
C ILE A 352 -2.65 -21.29 21.92
N CYS A 353 -3.70 -21.67 21.18
CA CYS A 353 -4.63 -22.72 21.64
C CYS A 353 -4.18 -24.16 21.39
N SER A 354 -3.05 -24.40 20.73
CA SER A 354 -2.59 -25.74 20.36
C SER A 354 -3.52 -26.55 19.43
N GLU A 355 -4.59 -25.96 18.90
CA GLU A 355 -5.50 -26.64 17.98
C GLU A 355 -4.92 -26.75 16.57
N PHE A 356 -5.23 -27.86 15.89
CA PHE A 356 -4.92 -28.04 14.47
C PHE A 356 -5.96 -27.36 13.59
N LYS A 357 -5.51 -26.43 12.74
CA LYS A 357 -6.33 -25.66 11.83
C LYS A 357 -5.91 -25.88 10.39
N ASN A 358 -6.81 -25.55 9.47
CA ASN A 358 -6.50 -25.61 8.04
C ASN A 358 -5.49 -24.50 7.67
N PRO A 359 -4.73 -24.66 6.57
CA PRO A 359 -3.79 -23.63 6.11
C PRO A 359 -4.42 -22.26 5.90
N GLU A 360 -5.72 -22.21 5.59
CA GLU A 360 -6.50 -20.98 5.36
C GLU A 360 -6.91 -20.27 6.66
N GLU A 361 -6.84 -20.95 7.79
CA GLU A 361 -7.27 -20.47 9.12
C GLU A 361 -6.07 -20.14 10.02
N ILE A 362 -4.86 -20.21 9.46
CA ILE A 362 -3.59 -20.01 10.16
C ILE A 362 -2.82 -18.89 9.48
N SER A 363 -2.51 -17.87 10.25
CA SER A 363 -1.51 -16.88 9.91
C SER A 363 -0.13 -17.37 10.34
N GLY A 364 0.75 -17.55 9.35
CA GLY A 364 2.16 -17.82 9.58
C GLY A 364 2.95 -16.51 9.69
N PHE A 365 3.58 -16.28 10.83
CA PHE A 365 4.42 -15.10 11.06
C PHE A 365 5.89 -15.50 11.05
N ARG A 366 6.73 -14.67 10.42
CA ARG A 366 8.18 -14.76 10.62
C ARG A 366 8.49 -14.06 11.94
N LEU A 367 9.24 -14.72 12.80
CA LEU A 367 9.71 -14.18 14.07
C LEU A 367 10.80 -13.13 13.80
N ASN A 368 10.37 -11.91 13.51
CA ASN A 368 11.23 -10.73 13.35
C ASN A 368 10.97 -9.74 14.50
N GLY A 369 10.77 -10.24 15.73
CA GLY A 369 10.23 -9.41 16.81
C GLY A 369 8.74 -9.17 16.66
N GLN A 370 7.94 -10.18 16.37
CA GLN A 370 6.46 -10.08 16.44
C GLN A 370 5.88 -10.94 17.58
N GLU A 371 6.71 -11.80 18.16
CA GLU A 371 6.43 -12.62 19.35
C GLU A 371 5.87 -11.81 20.52
N TYR A 372 6.44 -10.63 20.78
CA TYR A 372 6.01 -9.80 21.89
C TYR A 372 4.63 -9.19 21.64
N LEU A 373 4.21 -8.96 20.38
CA LEU A 373 2.87 -8.41 20.09
C LEU A 373 1.78 -9.38 20.54
N ILE A 374 2.05 -10.66 20.36
CA ILE A 374 1.14 -11.73 20.78
C ILE A 374 1.06 -11.73 22.29
N ALA A 375 2.22 -11.74 22.96
CA ALA A 375 2.27 -11.66 24.41
C ALA A 375 1.53 -10.42 24.94
N VAL A 376 1.74 -9.24 24.34
CA VAL A 376 1.05 -8.00 24.70
C VAL A 376 -0.45 -8.11 24.48
N GLY A 377 -0.92 -8.53 23.31
CA GLY A 377 -2.36 -8.65 23.06
C GLY A 377 -3.06 -9.69 23.94
N MET A 378 -2.38 -10.80 24.26
CA MET A 378 -2.91 -11.82 25.16
C MET A 378 -2.96 -11.35 26.63
N VAL A 379 -1.98 -10.54 27.07
CA VAL A 379 -1.99 -9.93 28.41
C VAL A 379 -3.07 -8.84 28.49
N LEU A 380 -3.18 -7.98 27.48
CA LEU A 380 -4.22 -6.94 27.44
C LEU A 380 -5.63 -7.49 27.35
N GLY A 381 -5.81 -8.69 26.78
CA GLY A 381 -7.10 -9.40 26.77
C GLY A 381 -7.36 -10.25 28.01
N ASP A 382 -6.54 -10.14 29.06
CA ASP A 382 -6.62 -10.92 30.30
C ASP A 382 -6.56 -12.45 30.12
N TYR A 383 -6.05 -12.92 28.97
CA TYR A 383 -5.87 -14.35 28.71
C TYR A 383 -4.59 -14.89 29.33
N TRP A 384 -3.54 -14.06 29.38
CA TRP A 384 -2.22 -14.41 29.92
C TRP A 384 -1.80 -13.48 31.05
N THR A 385 -1.15 -14.06 32.05
CA THR A 385 -0.35 -13.32 33.03
C THR A 385 0.98 -12.86 32.42
N ASN A 386 1.63 -11.88 33.05
CA ASN A 386 2.98 -11.45 32.66
C ASN A 386 3.99 -12.61 32.63
N GLU A 387 3.85 -13.59 33.53
CA GLU A 387 4.74 -14.75 33.60
C GLU A 387 4.50 -15.73 32.43
N GLN A 388 3.24 -15.96 32.07
CA GLN A 388 2.90 -16.74 30.87
C GLN A 388 3.42 -16.07 29.60
N ALA A 389 3.32 -14.74 29.50
CA ALA A 389 3.89 -13.97 28.40
C ALA A 389 5.42 -14.13 28.30
N LYS A 390 6.15 -14.05 29.42
CA LYS A 390 7.61 -14.31 29.46
C LYS A 390 7.94 -15.72 29.00
N ASN A 391 7.24 -16.71 29.54
CA ASN A 391 7.45 -18.11 29.19
C ASN A 391 7.18 -18.38 27.71
N PHE A 392 6.13 -17.77 27.14
CA PHE A 392 5.84 -17.86 25.71
C PHE A 392 6.99 -17.30 24.87
N ILE A 393 7.45 -16.07 25.14
CA ILE A 393 8.55 -15.42 24.41
C ILE A 393 9.84 -16.27 24.48
N SER A 394 10.18 -16.76 25.67
CA SER A 394 11.34 -17.64 25.87
C SER A 394 11.23 -18.95 25.09
N SER A 395 10.03 -19.55 25.04
CA SER A 395 9.79 -20.83 24.34
C SER A 395 9.86 -20.75 22.81
N ILE A 396 9.82 -19.54 22.26
CA ILE A 396 9.89 -19.30 20.81
C ILE A 396 11.17 -18.59 20.38
N ASN A 397 12.01 -18.20 21.34
CA ASN A 397 13.34 -17.67 21.06
C ASN A 397 14.14 -18.72 20.25
N GLY A 398 14.64 -18.33 19.07
CA GLY A 398 15.33 -19.23 18.13
C GLY A 398 14.44 -19.96 17.11
N LYS A 399 13.10 -19.90 17.21
CA LYS A 399 12.23 -20.38 16.13
C LYS A 399 12.22 -19.37 14.98
N LEU A 400 12.10 -19.86 13.75
CA LEU A 400 11.99 -18.99 12.57
C LEU A 400 10.56 -18.53 12.28
N ARG A 401 9.57 -19.30 12.75
CA ARG A 401 8.15 -19.08 12.44
C ARG A 401 7.25 -19.52 13.60
N ILE A 402 6.12 -18.83 13.69
CA ILE A 402 4.99 -19.23 14.52
C ILE A 402 3.73 -19.25 13.66
N SER A 403 2.77 -20.06 14.05
CA SER A 403 1.48 -20.19 13.39
C SER A 403 0.39 -19.86 14.40
N ILE A 404 -0.44 -18.87 14.10
CA ILE A 404 -1.55 -18.46 14.98
C ILE A 404 -2.82 -18.57 14.19
N CYS A 405 -3.90 -19.05 14.79
CA CYS A 405 -5.18 -19.08 14.09
C CYS A 405 -5.74 -17.66 13.93
N GLU A 406 -6.59 -17.46 12.92
CA GLU A 406 -7.18 -16.14 12.67
C GLU A 406 -7.97 -15.58 13.85
N ILE A 407 -8.58 -16.45 14.68
CA ILE A 407 -9.31 -16.06 15.89
C ILE A 407 -8.37 -15.34 16.87
N HIS A 408 -7.28 -15.97 17.29
CA HIS A 408 -6.34 -15.31 18.22
C HIS A 408 -5.65 -14.10 17.58
N ARG A 409 -5.38 -14.13 16.27
CA ARG A 409 -4.87 -12.95 15.58
C ARG A 409 -5.83 -11.77 15.72
N PHE A 410 -7.12 -12.02 15.56
CA PHE A 410 -8.18 -11.02 15.72
C PHE A 410 -8.27 -10.54 17.17
N GLU A 411 -8.29 -11.45 18.14
CA GLU A 411 -8.31 -11.12 19.58
C GLU A 411 -7.11 -10.24 19.96
N ILE A 412 -5.89 -10.61 19.56
CA ILE A 412 -4.67 -9.83 19.81
C ILE A 412 -4.79 -8.42 19.24
N ASN A 413 -5.28 -8.27 18.01
CA ASN A 413 -5.49 -6.96 17.41
C ASN A 413 -6.57 -6.17 18.17
N GLY A 414 -7.68 -6.82 18.51
CA GLY A 414 -8.78 -6.22 19.26
C GLY A 414 -8.30 -5.66 20.59
N SER A 415 -7.60 -6.45 21.40
CA SER A 415 -7.09 -6.03 22.71
C SER A 415 -6.13 -4.84 22.61
N ILE A 416 -5.23 -4.83 21.61
CA ILE A 416 -4.28 -3.72 21.45
C ILE A 416 -4.99 -2.46 20.95
N LEU A 417 -5.91 -2.57 19.98
CA LEU A 417 -6.68 -1.43 19.49
C LEU A 417 -7.56 -0.83 20.59
N GLN A 418 -8.19 -1.69 21.41
CA GLN A 418 -8.99 -1.29 22.56
C GLN A 418 -8.16 -0.57 23.61
N ALA A 419 -6.98 -1.10 23.97
CA ALA A 419 -6.07 -0.45 24.92
C ALA A 419 -5.56 0.92 24.44
N LEU A 420 -5.53 1.14 23.13
CA LEU A 420 -5.14 2.40 22.51
C LEU A 420 -6.33 3.32 22.18
N GLU A 421 -7.56 2.90 22.48
CA GLU A 421 -8.81 3.60 22.18
C GLU A 421 -8.95 4.02 20.70
N ILE A 422 -8.49 3.17 19.78
CA ILE A 422 -8.58 3.40 18.33
C ILE A 422 -9.44 2.33 17.66
N ARG A 423 -10.21 2.72 16.64
CA ARG A 423 -11.14 1.82 15.95
C ARG A 423 -10.44 0.93 14.92
N ASN A 424 -9.34 1.41 14.35
CA ASN A 424 -8.59 0.68 13.33
C ASN A 424 -7.11 1.08 13.31
N ILE A 425 -6.28 0.28 12.65
CA ILE A 425 -4.83 0.47 12.62
C ILE A 425 -4.38 1.78 11.93
N HIS A 426 -5.18 2.33 11.03
CA HIS A 426 -4.83 3.60 10.36
C HIS A 426 -4.94 4.80 11.30
N GLN A 427 -5.66 4.65 12.42
CA GLN A 427 -5.72 5.64 13.49
C GLN A 427 -4.56 5.54 14.47
N LEU A 428 -3.66 4.56 14.33
CA LEU A 428 -2.51 4.40 15.24
C LEU A 428 -1.63 5.65 15.28
N LYS A 429 -1.50 6.37 14.16
CA LYS A 429 -0.76 7.64 14.12
C LYS A 429 -1.40 8.78 14.89
N PHE A 430 -2.68 8.64 15.25
CA PHE A 430 -3.49 9.59 16.01
C PHE A 430 -3.67 9.19 17.48
N CYS A 431 -3.17 8.02 17.90
CA CYS A 431 -3.36 7.54 19.26
C CYS A 431 -2.76 8.50 20.30
N SER A 432 -3.33 8.46 21.50
CA SER A 432 -2.84 9.25 22.64
C SER A 432 -1.48 8.74 23.11
N PHE A 433 -0.57 9.67 23.41
CA PHE A 433 0.76 9.34 23.95
C PHE A 433 0.65 8.62 25.30
N SER A 434 -0.24 9.07 26.18
CA SER A 434 -0.44 8.45 27.50
C SER A 434 -0.93 7.00 27.39
N LEU A 435 -1.87 6.72 26.48
CA LEU A 435 -2.36 5.35 26.22
C LEU A 435 -1.24 4.48 25.63
N PHE A 436 -0.47 5.02 24.70
CA PHE A 436 0.65 4.27 24.11
C PHE A 436 1.76 4.01 25.12
N ASP A 437 2.09 4.97 25.97
CA ASP A 437 3.09 4.81 27.03
C ASP A 437 2.65 3.77 28.07
N ASN A 438 1.38 3.77 28.48
CA ASN A 438 0.81 2.74 29.34
C ASN A 438 0.94 1.35 28.71
N LEU A 439 0.62 1.23 27.42
CA LEU A 439 0.80 -0.01 26.68
C LEU A 439 2.28 -0.44 26.64
N MET A 440 3.21 0.50 26.46
CA MET A 440 4.64 0.23 26.46
C MET A 440 5.14 -0.18 27.84
N GLU A 441 4.60 0.38 28.92
CA GLU A 441 4.90 -0.04 30.30
C GLU A 441 4.52 -1.50 30.53
N ILE A 442 3.32 -1.91 30.13
CA ILE A 442 2.87 -3.30 30.19
C ILE A 442 3.82 -4.19 29.38
N SER A 443 4.13 -3.78 28.15
CA SER A 443 5.00 -4.55 27.25
C SER A 443 6.41 -4.77 27.81
N ARG A 444 6.96 -3.77 28.51
CA ARG A 444 8.30 -3.85 29.10
C ARG A 444 8.40 -4.80 30.28
N LYS A 445 7.28 -5.16 30.95
CA LYS A 445 7.28 -6.13 32.06
C LYS A 445 7.79 -7.52 31.64
N PHE A 446 7.67 -7.86 30.36
CA PHE A 446 8.13 -9.14 29.79
C PHE A 446 8.97 -9.00 28.52
N CYS A 447 9.14 -7.78 27.99
CA CYS A 447 10.11 -7.48 26.94
C CYS A 447 10.83 -6.14 27.21
N PRO A 448 11.83 -6.11 28.12
CA PRO A 448 12.42 -4.85 28.62
C PRO A 448 13.07 -3.99 27.52
N ASN A 449 13.66 -4.63 26.51
CA ASN A 449 14.38 -3.96 25.42
C ASN A 449 13.46 -3.53 24.27
N LEU A 450 12.14 -3.56 24.45
CA LEU A 450 11.19 -3.19 23.42
C LEU A 450 11.07 -1.68 23.31
N THR A 451 11.40 -1.16 22.12
CA THR A 451 11.26 0.25 21.81
C THR A 451 9.87 0.56 21.23
N MET A 452 9.44 1.80 21.42
CA MET A 452 8.17 2.32 20.89
C MET A 452 8.08 2.18 19.36
N SER A 453 9.14 2.57 18.64
CA SER A 453 9.22 2.44 17.18
C SER A 453 9.07 1.00 16.71
N ARG A 454 9.73 0.06 17.40
CA ARG A 454 9.67 -1.36 17.07
C ARG A 454 8.28 -1.92 17.32
N PHE A 455 7.65 -1.59 18.45
CA PHE A 455 6.25 -1.97 18.71
C PHE A 455 5.33 -1.43 17.62
N PHE A 456 5.36 -0.12 17.37
CA PHE A 456 4.50 0.57 16.42
C PHE A 456 4.56 -0.07 15.02
N LEU A 457 5.76 -0.19 14.47
CA LEU A 457 5.97 -0.73 13.12
C LEU A 457 5.51 -2.18 13.04
N ASN A 458 5.86 -3.00 14.02
CA ASN A 458 5.49 -4.41 14.01
C ASN A 458 3.99 -4.60 14.23
N PHE A 459 3.33 -3.78 15.06
CA PHE A 459 1.90 -3.84 15.26
C PHE A 459 1.14 -3.46 13.98
N PHE A 460 1.60 -2.43 13.27
CA PHE A 460 1.05 -2.05 11.97
C PHE A 460 1.16 -3.19 10.95
N HIS A 461 2.32 -3.83 10.87
CA HIS A 461 2.53 -4.97 9.97
C HIS A 461 1.73 -6.21 10.39
N PHE A 462 1.62 -6.47 11.70
CA PHE A 462 0.87 -7.58 12.25
C PHE A 462 -0.62 -7.43 11.93
N SER A 463 -1.18 -6.24 12.14
CA SER A 463 -2.60 -5.91 11.85
C SER A 463 -2.91 -6.02 10.36
N THR A 464 -2.12 -5.37 9.50
CA THR A 464 -2.40 -5.30 8.06
C THR A 464 -2.08 -6.58 7.29
N GLY A 465 -1.27 -7.48 7.88
CA GLY A 465 -0.79 -8.69 7.21
C GLY A 465 0.12 -8.41 6.01
N ARG A 466 0.55 -7.14 5.83
CA ARG A 466 1.41 -6.71 4.72
C ARG A 466 2.66 -6.02 5.25
N LYS A 467 3.78 -6.29 4.59
CA LYS A 467 5.03 -5.55 4.79
C LYS A 467 5.06 -4.29 3.92
N ILE A 468 4.07 -3.41 4.05
CA ILE A 468 4.12 -2.10 3.38
C ILE A 468 4.94 -1.16 4.29
N ILE A 469 6.26 -1.25 4.14
CA ILE A 469 7.23 -0.53 4.99
C ILE A 469 7.06 0.99 4.89
N SER A 470 6.65 1.51 3.73
CA SER A 470 6.45 2.95 3.52
C SER A 470 5.29 3.49 4.34
N GLU A 471 4.15 2.81 4.34
CA GLU A 471 2.95 3.24 5.08
C GLU A 471 3.18 3.18 6.59
N SER A 472 3.77 2.09 7.10
CA SER A 472 4.05 1.96 8.54
C SER A 472 5.06 3.01 9.01
N ARG A 473 6.09 3.30 8.20
CA ARG A 473 7.06 4.37 8.50
C ARG A 473 6.43 5.75 8.45
N SER A 474 5.63 6.05 7.43
CA SER A 474 4.91 7.33 7.33
C SER A 474 4.03 7.55 8.56
N ALA A 475 3.22 6.55 8.92
CA ALA A 475 2.37 6.62 10.10
C ALA A 475 3.16 6.82 11.40
N TYR A 476 4.32 6.16 11.54
CA TYR A 476 5.17 6.34 12.71
C TYR A 476 5.84 7.73 12.76
N LEU A 477 6.29 8.25 11.62
CA LEU A 477 6.88 9.59 11.55
C LEU A 477 5.85 10.66 11.91
N GLU A 478 4.62 10.57 11.38
CA GLU A 478 3.54 11.49 11.75
C GLU A 478 3.22 11.43 13.26
N TYR A 479 3.21 10.22 13.85
CA TYR A 479 3.05 10.05 15.30
C TYR A 479 4.20 10.69 16.08
N TYR A 480 5.45 10.47 15.64
CA TYR A 480 6.65 10.97 16.28
C TYR A 480 6.75 12.50 16.21
N GLU A 481 6.44 13.08 15.06
CA GLU A 481 6.39 14.54 14.87
C GLU A 481 5.36 15.17 15.81
N ARG A 482 4.15 14.58 15.92
CA ARG A 482 3.14 15.04 16.88
C ARG A 482 3.67 15.00 18.32
N LEU A 483 4.36 13.92 18.71
CA LEU A 483 4.92 13.76 20.06
C LEU A 483 5.92 14.88 20.40
N HIS A 484 6.74 15.30 19.45
CA HIS A 484 7.79 16.31 19.68
C HIS A 484 7.34 17.74 19.40
N SER A 485 6.23 17.93 18.69
CA SER A 485 5.64 19.24 18.42
C SER A 485 4.94 19.86 19.64
N GLY A 486 4.73 19.11 20.72
CA GLY A 486 4.01 19.58 21.90
C GLY A 486 2.50 19.74 21.69
N GLU A 487 1.94 19.22 20.58
CA GLU A 487 0.50 19.15 20.35
C GLU A 487 -0.14 18.16 21.35
N ASN A 488 -0.48 18.67 22.53
CA ASN A 488 -1.17 17.90 23.55
C ASN A 488 -2.61 17.60 23.11
N THR A 489 -2.86 16.38 22.64
CA THR A 489 -4.15 15.96 22.09
C THR A 489 -5.23 15.61 23.11
N GLU A 490 -4.94 15.65 24.42
CA GLU A 490 -5.94 15.36 25.46
C GLU A 490 -7.18 16.27 25.39
N LYS A 491 -7.12 17.41 24.68
CA LYS A 491 -8.27 18.30 24.47
C LYS A 491 -8.99 18.17 23.12
N LYS A 492 -8.44 17.46 22.12
CA LYS A 492 -9.03 17.41 20.76
C LYS A 492 -9.85 16.14 20.47
N LEU A 493 -9.69 15.06 21.23
CA LEU A 493 -10.43 13.80 21.00
C LEU A 493 -11.87 13.81 21.56
N CYS A 494 -12.23 14.73 22.45
CA CYS A 494 -13.60 14.86 22.98
C CYS A 494 -14.58 15.65 22.08
N HIS A 495 -14.18 16.10 20.90
CA HIS A 495 -15.03 16.96 20.03
C HIS A 495 -15.26 16.40 18.62
N LEU A 496 -15.09 15.10 18.44
CA LEU A 496 -15.48 14.39 17.22
C LEU A 496 -16.35 13.19 17.60
N GLU A 497 -17.53 13.47 18.15
CA GLU A 497 -18.66 12.53 18.17
C GLU A 497 -19.52 12.71 16.93
#